data_AF-A0A158S1C6-F1
#
_entry.id   AF-A0A158S1C6-F1
#
_cell.length_a   1.000
_cell.length_b   1.000
_cell.length_c   1.000
_cell.angle_alpha   90.00
_cell.angle_beta   90.00
_cell.angle_gamma   90.00
#
_symmetry.space_group_name_H-M   'P 1'
#
loop_
_entity.id
_entity.type
_entity.pdbx_description
1 polymer ?
#
loop_
_entity_poly.entity_id
_entity_poly.type
_entity_poly.pdbx_seq_one_letter_code
_entity_poly.pdbx_strand_id
1 'polypeptide(L)'
;MFRWLVDRFVARAQARERHPLRVVRHEDGGLLLHRYQPFWPDEWVGKSGEHYDRPPWWRPFNILLHQWVGVHNEEMHDHPRWSVTIMLRGSLIEHTPWGSRTLTPGSIVIRSRKYIHAFEMVPGEEPWTLFIVGRRNHKQNGFIVKPFRKVA
;
A
#
# COMPACT_ATOMS: atom_id res chain seq x y z
N MET A 1 -23.97 5.08 -8.43
CA MET A 1 -23.11 5.96 -9.27
C MET A 1 -21.61 5.78 -8.99
N PHE A 2 -21.15 5.88 -7.73
CA PHE A 2 -19.72 5.76 -7.37
C PHE A 2 -19.10 4.38 -7.68
N ARG A 3 -19.81 3.28 -7.39
CA ARG A 3 -19.34 1.91 -7.68
C ARG A 3 -19.02 1.69 -9.17
N TRP A 4 -19.88 2.18 -10.07
CA TRP A 4 -19.67 2.07 -11.52
C TRP A 4 -18.39 2.79 -11.98
N LEU A 5 -18.08 3.96 -11.41
CA LEU A 5 -16.85 4.69 -11.71
C LEU A 5 -15.61 3.91 -11.22
N VAL A 6 -15.68 3.37 -10.01
CA VAL A 6 -14.61 2.52 -9.46
C VAL A 6 -14.38 1.30 -10.35
N ASP A 7 -15.44 0.58 -10.72
CA ASP A 7 -15.35 -0.62 -11.56
C ASP A 7 -14.77 -0.29 -12.94
N ARG A 8 -15.19 0.82 -13.57
CA ARG A 8 -14.63 1.30 -14.85
C ARG A 8 -13.15 1.67 -14.73
N PHE A 9 -12.76 2.34 -13.65
CA PHE A 9 -11.37 2.69 -13.40
C PHE A 9 -10.49 1.45 -13.21
N VAL A 10 -10.94 0.50 -12.39
CA VAL A 10 -10.26 -0.78 -12.17
C VAL A 10 -10.11 -1.54 -13.49
N ALA A 11 -11.19 -1.71 -14.25
CA ALA A 11 -11.17 -2.41 -15.53
C ALA A 11 -10.19 -1.76 -16.52
N ARG A 12 -10.17 -0.41 -16.58
CA ARG A 12 -9.21 0.33 -17.41
C ARG A 12 -7.76 0.10 -16.97
N ALA A 13 -7.49 0.13 -15.66
CA ALA A 13 -6.14 -0.08 -15.13
C ALA A 13 -5.65 -1.50 -15.46
N GLN A 14 -6.49 -2.52 -15.26
CA GLN A 14 -6.19 -3.91 -15.59
C GLN A 14 -5.96 -4.12 -17.10
N ALA A 15 -6.75 -3.46 -17.96
CA ALA A 15 -6.58 -3.54 -19.40
C ALA A 15 -5.26 -2.92 -19.89
N ARG A 16 -4.80 -1.84 -19.22
CA ARG A 16 -3.55 -1.15 -19.56
C ARG A 16 -2.30 -1.90 -19.11
N GLU A 17 -2.37 -2.59 -17.97
CA GLU A 17 -1.24 -3.30 -17.38
C GLU A 17 -1.64 -4.75 -17.06
N ARG A 18 -1.46 -5.62 -18.06
CA ARG A 18 -1.79 -7.05 -17.96
C ARG A 18 -0.93 -7.82 -16.95
N HIS A 19 0.24 -7.28 -16.63
CA HIS A 19 1.21 -7.87 -15.72
C HIS A 19 1.55 -6.88 -14.60
N PRO A 20 0.65 -6.69 -13.62
CA PRO A 20 0.91 -5.80 -12.50
C PRO A 20 2.08 -6.30 -11.67
N LEU A 21 2.74 -5.37 -10.96
CA LEU A 21 3.79 -5.72 -10.03
C LEU A 21 3.20 -6.55 -8.88
N ARG A 22 3.79 -7.72 -8.64
CA ARG A 22 3.42 -8.59 -7.52
C ARG A 22 4.17 -8.12 -6.28
N VAL A 23 3.43 -7.61 -5.30
CA VAL A 23 4.00 -7.23 -4.00
C VAL A 23 3.84 -8.42 -3.07
N VAL A 24 4.97 -8.88 -2.54
CA VAL A 24 5.08 -10.08 -1.72
C VAL A 24 5.61 -9.75 -0.34
N ARG A 25 5.31 -10.62 0.63
CA ARG A 25 5.91 -10.59 1.97
C ARG A 25 7.41 -10.83 1.91
N HIS A 26 8.13 -10.26 2.87
CA HIS A 26 9.57 -10.44 2.96
C HIS A 26 9.97 -11.81 3.51
N GLU A 27 9.19 -12.38 4.44
CA GLU A 27 9.54 -13.61 5.14
C GLU A 27 9.41 -14.87 4.27
N ASP A 28 8.26 -15.04 3.61
CA ASP A 28 7.90 -16.29 2.90
C ASP A 28 7.62 -16.07 1.40
N GLY A 29 7.70 -14.83 0.91
CA GLY A 29 7.36 -14.51 -0.48
C GLY A 29 5.87 -14.65 -0.80
N GLY A 30 5.00 -14.77 0.22
CA GLY A 30 3.55 -14.84 0.07
C GLY A 30 3.04 -13.59 -0.65
N LEU A 31 2.17 -13.79 -1.64
CA LEU A 31 1.58 -12.68 -2.39
C LEU A 31 0.65 -11.88 -1.47
N LEU A 32 0.82 -10.55 -1.44
CA LEU A 32 -0.06 -9.64 -0.70
C LEU A 32 -1.04 -8.95 -1.65
N LEU A 33 -0.50 -8.30 -2.68
CA LEU A 33 -1.30 -7.50 -3.61
C LEU A 33 -0.68 -7.44 -4.99
N HIS A 34 -1.52 -7.16 -5.98
CA HIS A 34 -1.12 -6.71 -7.30
C HIS A 34 -1.13 -5.19 -7.34
N ARG A 35 -0.01 -4.58 -7.73
CA ARG A 35 0.15 -3.14 -7.89
C ARG A 35 0.12 -2.77 -9.36
N TYR A 36 -0.90 -2.01 -9.72
CA TYR A 36 -1.04 -1.35 -11.00
C TYR A 36 -0.52 0.09 -10.92
N GLN A 37 0.05 0.57 -12.01
CA GLN A 37 0.74 1.83 -12.20
C GLN A 37 0.06 2.59 -13.35
N PRO A 38 -1.20 3.04 -13.16
CA PRO A 38 -2.05 3.51 -14.25
C PRO A 38 -1.53 4.75 -14.98
N PHE A 39 -0.56 5.47 -14.41
CA PHE A 39 0.00 6.69 -14.98
C PHE A 39 1.50 6.59 -15.25
N TRP A 40 2.30 6.23 -14.23
CA TRP A 40 3.76 6.19 -14.31
C TRP A 40 4.35 5.07 -13.46
N PRO A 41 5.53 4.54 -13.83
CA PRO A 41 6.29 3.63 -12.99
C PRO A 41 6.53 4.18 -11.58
N ASP A 42 6.52 3.30 -10.59
CA ASP A 42 6.82 3.63 -9.21
C ASP A 42 8.33 3.80 -8.99
N GLU A 43 8.70 4.70 -8.09
CA GLU A 43 10.10 4.94 -7.75
C GLU A 43 10.63 3.82 -6.83
N TRP A 44 11.87 3.37 -7.07
CA TRP A 44 12.56 2.38 -6.26
C TRP A 44 13.90 2.89 -5.73
N VAL A 45 14.30 2.37 -4.57
CA VAL A 45 15.64 2.61 -4.00
C VAL A 45 16.31 1.26 -3.80
N GLY A 46 17.45 1.07 -4.46
CA GLY A 46 18.27 -0.14 -4.40
C GLY A 46 18.99 -0.33 -3.07
N LYS A 47 19.71 -1.44 -2.94
CA LYS A 47 20.42 -1.77 -1.68
C LYS A 47 21.59 -0.83 -1.42
N SER A 48 22.26 -0.34 -2.47
CA SER A 48 23.34 0.65 -2.37
C SER A 48 22.85 2.10 -2.39
N GLY A 49 21.53 2.32 -2.35
CA GLY A 49 20.92 3.65 -2.29
C GLY A 49 20.68 4.29 -3.65
N GLU A 50 20.99 3.61 -4.76
CA GLU A 50 20.62 4.08 -6.09
C GLU A 50 19.10 4.24 -6.25
N HIS A 51 18.69 5.30 -6.94
CA HIS A 51 17.30 5.60 -7.24
C HIS A 51 16.96 5.15 -8.67
N TYR A 52 15.85 4.43 -8.82
CA TYR A 52 15.28 4.03 -10.11
C TYR A 52 13.93 4.69 -10.32
N ASP A 53 13.61 5.06 -11.56
CA ASP A 53 12.35 5.68 -11.96
C ASP A 53 12.00 6.96 -11.18
N ARG A 54 13.04 7.69 -10.74
CA ARG A 54 12.87 8.92 -9.95
C ARG A 54 12.09 9.97 -10.76
N PRO A 55 10.94 10.45 -10.27
CA PRO A 55 10.12 11.42 -10.98
C PRO A 55 10.84 12.76 -11.16
N PRO A 56 10.57 13.49 -12.27
CA PRO A 56 11.06 14.86 -12.45
C PRO A 56 10.54 15.77 -11.32
N TRP A 57 11.29 16.84 -10.99
CA TRP A 57 11.05 17.68 -9.81
C TRP A 57 9.62 18.25 -9.72
N TRP A 58 9.01 18.56 -10.87
CA TRP A 58 7.66 19.11 -10.97
C TRP A 58 6.53 18.10 -10.70
N ARG A 59 6.82 16.80 -10.58
CA ARG A 59 5.83 15.78 -10.24
C ARG A 59 5.89 15.49 -8.73
N PRO A 60 4.94 16.01 -7.92
CA PRO A 60 5.02 15.91 -6.46
C PRO A 60 4.57 14.54 -5.92
N PHE A 61 3.77 13.79 -6.68
CA PHE A 61 3.24 12.49 -6.28
C PHE A 61 3.07 11.52 -7.46
N ASN A 62 2.87 10.24 -7.13
CA ASN A 62 2.40 9.21 -8.05
C ASN A 62 1.11 8.58 -7.49
N ILE A 63 0.32 7.95 -8.38
CA ILE A 63 -0.92 7.26 -8.03
C ILE A 63 -0.78 5.81 -8.47
N LEU A 64 -0.94 4.91 -7.50
CA LEU A 64 -0.87 3.47 -7.67
C LEU A 64 -2.24 2.88 -7.33
N LEU A 65 -2.58 1.76 -7.93
CA LEU A 65 -3.80 1.01 -7.63
C LEU A 65 -3.41 -0.36 -7.11
N HIS A 66 -3.94 -0.76 -5.97
CA HIS A 66 -3.68 -2.07 -5.38
C HIS A 66 -4.93 -2.93 -5.41
N GLN A 67 -4.76 -4.16 -5.89
CA GLN A 67 -5.70 -5.26 -5.68
C GLN A 67 -5.12 -6.17 -4.61
N TRP A 68 -5.77 -6.23 -3.46
CA TRP A 68 -5.35 -7.10 -2.38
C TRP A 68 -5.87 -8.52 -2.66
N VAL A 69 -4.96 -9.49 -2.66
CA VAL A 69 -5.25 -10.88 -3.08
C VAL A 69 -4.59 -11.92 -2.18
N GLY A 70 -3.80 -11.49 -1.20
CA GLY A 70 -3.10 -12.42 -0.34
C GLY A 70 -4.06 -13.19 0.56
N VAL A 71 -3.55 -14.29 1.10
CA VAL A 71 -4.21 -15.04 2.19
C VAL A 71 -3.60 -14.70 3.55
N HIS A 72 -2.57 -13.87 3.56
CA HIS A 72 -1.77 -13.52 4.73
C HIS A 72 -1.84 -12.02 4.99
N ASN A 73 -1.69 -11.67 6.26
CA ASN A 73 -1.58 -10.29 6.71
C ASN A 73 -0.21 -9.71 6.36
N GLU A 74 -0.17 -8.40 6.22
CA GLU A 74 1.06 -7.66 6.05
C GLU A 74 1.86 -7.61 7.35
N GLU A 75 3.17 -7.46 7.24
CA GLU A 75 4.05 -7.21 8.37
C GLU A 75 4.05 -5.73 8.74
N MET A 76 4.31 -5.42 10.01
CA MET A 76 4.48 -4.03 10.45
C MET A 76 5.64 -3.39 9.70
N HIS A 77 5.38 -2.31 8.99
CA HIS A 77 6.36 -1.61 8.17
C HIS A 77 6.12 -0.10 8.21
N ASP A 78 7.14 0.66 7.81
CA ASP A 78 6.99 2.07 7.49
C ASP A 78 6.80 2.30 6.00
N HIS A 79 6.53 3.54 5.61
CA HIS A 79 6.54 3.92 4.21
C HIS A 79 7.79 4.71 3.86
N PRO A 80 8.40 4.47 2.68
CA PRO A 80 9.64 5.14 2.32
C PRO A 80 9.49 6.64 2.00
N ARG A 81 8.25 7.15 2.12
CA ARG A 81 7.68 8.41 1.64
C ARG A 81 6.36 8.67 2.36
N TRP A 82 5.81 9.88 2.27
CA TRP A 82 4.42 10.09 2.71
C TRP A 82 3.46 9.34 1.78
N SER A 83 2.30 8.96 2.31
CA SER A 83 1.30 8.26 1.54
C SER A 83 -0.14 8.62 1.93
N VAL A 84 -1.06 8.41 0.98
CA VAL A 84 -2.49 8.48 1.19
C VAL A 84 -3.11 7.21 0.62
N THR A 85 -3.86 6.49 1.45
CA THR A 85 -4.68 5.34 1.02
C THR A 85 -6.13 5.78 0.94
N ILE A 86 -6.78 5.51 -0.18
CA ILE A 86 -8.23 5.65 -0.34
C ILE A 86 -8.81 4.26 -0.61
N MET A 87 -9.74 3.85 0.24
CA MET A 87 -10.42 2.57 0.08
C MET A 87 -11.51 2.66 -1.00
N LEU A 88 -11.40 1.88 -2.07
CA LEU A 88 -12.31 1.95 -3.22
C LEU A 88 -13.40 0.88 -3.17
N ARG A 89 -13.05 -0.35 -2.77
CA ARG A 89 -13.94 -1.52 -2.69
C ARG A 89 -13.45 -2.48 -1.61
N GLY A 90 -14.37 -3.19 -0.97
CA GLY A 90 -14.09 -4.15 0.10
C GLY A 90 -13.68 -3.48 1.40
N SER A 91 -13.02 -4.22 2.28
CA SER A 91 -12.59 -3.73 3.60
C SER A 91 -11.20 -4.24 3.99
N LEU A 92 -10.43 -3.44 4.72
CA LEU A 92 -9.15 -3.81 5.33
C LEU A 92 -9.17 -3.40 6.81
N ILE A 93 -8.40 -4.09 7.64
CA ILE A 93 -8.10 -3.63 9.00
C ILE A 93 -6.67 -3.11 9.00
N GLU A 94 -6.49 -1.85 9.39
CA GLU A 94 -5.17 -1.29 9.60
C GLU A 94 -4.79 -1.44 11.08
N HIS A 95 -3.68 -2.11 11.32
CA HIS A 95 -3.05 -2.22 12.62
C HIS A 95 -1.91 -1.22 12.75
N THR A 96 -1.80 -0.60 13.91
CA THR A 96 -0.67 0.27 14.30
C THR A 96 -0.15 -0.19 15.66
N PRO A 97 1.03 0.26 16.09
CA PRO A 97 1.51 0.01 17.46
C PRO A 97 0.56 0.48 18.57
N TRP A 98 -0.40 1.35 18.26
CA TRP A 98 -1.29 1.99 19.23
C TRP A 98 -2.74 1.49 19.15
N GLY A 99 -3.09 0.68 18.15
CA GLY A 99 -4.45 0.19 17.95
C GLY A 99 -4.78 -0.13 16.51
N SER A 100 -6.02 -0.54 16.27
CA SER A 100 -6.51 -0.99 14.97
C SER A 100 -7.73 -0.20 14.52
N ARG A 101 -7.93 -0.06 13.20
CA ARG A 101 -9.15 0.52 12.62
C ARG A 101 -9.57 -0.20 11.35
N THR A 102 -10.87 -0.31 11.12
CA THR A 102 -11.42 -0.84 9.87
C THR A 102 -11.53 0.26 8.82
N LEU A 103 -11.01 0.01 7.64
CA LEU A 103 -11.15 0.86 6.45
C LEU A 103 -12.22 0.25 5.54
N THR A 104 -13.28 1.00 5.29
CA THR A 104 -14.38 0.66 4.38
C THR A 104 -14.39 1.61 3.18
N PRO A 105 -15.15 1.35 2.09
CA PRO A 105 -15.12 2.18 0.90
C PRO A 105 -15.40 3.66 1.20
N GLY A 106 -14.52 4.54 0.70
CA GLY A 106 -14.51 5.97 1.01
C GLY A 106 -13.61 6.37 2.17
N SER A 107 -13.06 5.42 2.95
CA SER A 107 -12.06 5.71 3.97
C SER A 107 -10.80 6.31 3.36
N ILE A 108 -10.29 7.39 3.96
CA ILE A 108 -9.07 8.07 3.54
C ILE A 108 -8.10 8.09 4.72
N VAL A 109 -6.90 7.58 4.51
CA VAL A 109 -5.84 7.56 5.53
C VAL A 109 -4.60 8.24 4.99
N ILE A 110 -4.10 9.24 5.73
CA ILE A 110 -2.87 9.96 5.42
C ILE A 110 -1.77 9.51 6.39
N ARG A 111 -0.60 9.16 5.87
CA ARG A 111 0.55 8.69 6.65
C ARG A 111 1.79 9.50 6.34
N SER A 112 2.52 9.83 7.40
CA SER A 112 3.90 10.30 7.25
C SER A 112 4.83 9.14 6.93
N ARG A 113 6.05 9.46 6.48
CA ARG A 113 7.12 8.49 6.24
C ARG A 113 7.43 7.60 7.47
N LYS A 114 7.23 8.09 8.70
CA LYS A 114 7.56 7.36 9.94
C LYS A 114 6.39 6.55 10.50
N TYR A 115 5.26 6.50 9.80
CA TYR A 115 4.07 5.84 10.29
C TYR A 115 4.20 4.32 10.16
N ILE A 116 4.25 3.63 11.29
CA ILE A 116 4.36 2.17 11.35
C ILE A 116 2.96 1.57 11.35
N HIS A 117 2.70 0.64 10.44
CA HIS A 117 1.43 -0.05 10.36
C HIS A 117 1.52 -1.36 9.58
N ALA A 118 0.46 -2.14 9.62
CA ALA A 118 0.24 -3.34 8.82
C ALA A 118 -1.22 -3.42 8.40
N PHE A 119 -1.49 -3.98 7.23
CA PHE A 119 -2.85 -4.35 6.84
C PHE A 119 -3.17 -5.82 7.08
N GLU A 120 -4.36 -6.04 7.63
CA GLU A 120 -5.04 -7.33 7.68
C GLU A 120 -6.20 -7.32 6.69
N MET A 121 -6.33 -8.41 5.93
CA MET A 121 -7.45 -8.59 5.01
C MET A 121 -8.65 -9.18 5.74
N VAL A 122 -9.80 -8.56 5.52
CA VAL A 122 -11.07 -9.10 6.03
C VAL A 122 -11.45 -10.34 5.21
N PRO A 123 -11.68 -11.52 5.82
CA PRO A 123 -12.00 -12.73 5.08
C PRO A 123 -13.21 -12.59 4.16
N GLY A 124 -13.09 -13.05 2.92
CA GLY A 124 -14.17 -13.00 1.92
C GLY A 124 -14.34 -11.65 1.21
N GLU A 125 -13.57 -10.63 1.58
CA GLU A 125 -13.55 -9.34 0.88
C GLU A 125 -12.54 -9.36 -0.27
N GLU A 126 -12.76 -8.48 -1.25
CA GLU A 126 -11.80 -8.20 -2.33
C GLU A 126 -11.39 -6.73 -2.32
N PRO A 127 -10.42 -6.37 -1.48
CA PRO A 127 -10.06 -4.99 -1.25
C PRO A 127 -9.36 -4.36 -2.46
N TRP A 128 -9.81 -3.17 -2.85
CA TRP A 128 -9.11 -2.31 -3.80
C TRP A 128 -8.82 -0.95 -3.17
N THR A 129 -7.59 -0.49 -3.30
CA THR A 129 -7.17 0.80 -2.76
C THR A 129 -6.46 1.64 -3.80
N LEU A 130 -6.77 2.93 -3.82
CA LEU A 130 -5.90 3.93 -4.44
C LEU A 130 -4.80 4.28 -3.44
N PHE A 131 -3.55 4.27 -3.91
CA PHE A 131 -2.40 4.57 -3.09
C PHE A 131 -1.60 5.70 -3.72
N ILE A 132 -1.73 6.89 -3.13
CA ILE A 132 -1.08 8.11 -3.57
C ILE A 132 0.17 8.32 -2.73
N VAL A 133 1.27 8.63 -3.38
CA VAL A 133 2.59 8.59 -2.73
C VAL A 133 3.49 9.71 -3.21
N GLY A 134 4.31 10.23 -2.30
CA GLY A 134 5.33 11.22 -2.62
C GLY A 134 6.62 10.64 -3.24
N ARG A 135 7.72 11.39 -3.08
CA ARG A 135 9.07 10.95 -3.45
C ARG A 135 9.59 9.89 -2.48
N ARG A 136 10.17 8.83 -3.04
CA ARG A 136 10.85 7.79 -2.27
C ARG A 136 12.22 8.29 -1.85
N ASN A 137 12.48 8.30 -0.53
CA ASN A 137 13.73 8.81 0.03
C ASN A 137 14.58 7.73 0.70
N HIS A 138 14.06 6.51 0.83
CA HIS A 138 14.79 5.36 1.38
C HIS A 138 14.12 4.03 1.04
N LYS A 139 14.68 2.93 1.54
CA LYS A 139 14.04 1.62 1.55
C LYS A 139 12.99 1.55 2.65
N GLN A 140 11.95 0.76 2.42
CA GLN A 140 10.95 0.42 3.44
C GLN A 140 11.58 -0.46 4.52
N ASN A 141 11.28 -0.16 5.77
CA ASN A 141 11.73 -0.91 6.93
C ASN A 141 10.59 -1.76 7.47
N GLY A 142 10.91 -2.99 7.86
CA GLY A 142 10.03 -3.85 8.65
C GLY A 142 10.31 -3.68 10.14
N PHE A 143 9.29 -3.88 10.98
CA PHE A 143 9.35 -3.72 12.42
C PHE A 143 8.71 -4.91 13.13
N ILE A 144 9.29 -5.31 14.26
CA ILE A 144 8.64 -6.20 15.22
C ILE A 144 8.17 -5.32 16.39
N VAL A 145 6.86 -5.15 16.51
CA VAL A 145 6.26 -4.36 17.59
C VAL A 145 6.06 -5.26 18.80
N LYS A 146 6.76 -4.99 19.90
CA LYS A 146 6.57 -5.70 21.17
C LYS A 146 5.70 -4.85 22.11
N PRO A 147 4.67 -5.42 22.75
CA PRO A 147 3.90 -4.69 23.75
C PRO A 147 4.83 -4.30 24.91
N PHE A 148 4.64 -3.09 25.43
CA PHE A 148 5.37 -2.64 26.62
C PHE A 148 4.97 -3.53 27.80
N ARG A 149 5.86 -4.45 28.22
CA ARG A 149 5.69 -5.13 29.51
C ARG A 149 6.01 -4.10 30.58
N LYS A 150 5.01 -3.68 31.35
CA LYS A 150 5.28 -3.08 32.67
C LYS A 150 6.03 -4.15 33.46
N VAL A 151 7.28 -3.88 33.81
CA VAL A 151 7.96 -4.64 34.86
C VAL A 151 7.15 -4.38 36.13
N ALA A 152 6.57 -5.45 36.68
CA ALA A 152 5.87 -5.41 37.95
C ALA A 152 6.86 -5.16 39.09
#